data_AF-A0A0G1CAU6-F1
#
_entry.id   AF-A0A0G1CAU6-F1
#
_cell.length_a   1.000
_cell.length_b   1.000
_cell.length_c   1.000
_cell.angle_alpha   90.00
_cell.angle_beta   90.00
_cell.angle_gamma   90.00
#
_symmetry.space_group_name_H-M   'P 1'
#
loop_
_entity.id
_entity.type
_entity.pdbx_description
1 polymer ?
#
loop_
_entity_poly.entity_id
_entity_poly.type
_entity_poly.pdbx_seq_one_letter_code
_entity_poly.pdbx_strand_id
1 'polypeptide(L)'
;MAKTQIILDKNPEIILEELGIKNLSPEEEKEVINTVLEHFNKVIIETVILNLDDNQVDRFKAALERNNFEEEITKITAAVPGLADKIEKAVEDEFALLKKAKGIVS
;
A
#
# COMPACT_ATOMS: atom_id res chain seq x y z
N MET A 1 -8.27 -0.29 13.73
CA MET A 1 -8.40 0.14 12.32
C MET A 1 -7.42 -0.70 11.53
N ALA A 2 -7.82 -1.25 10.38
CA ALA A 2 -6.92 -1.99 9.49
C ALA A 2 -5.81 -1.07 8.98
N LYS A 3 -4.57 -1.57 8.82
CA LYS A 3 -3.45 -0.77 8.32
C LYS A 3 -3.65 -0.35 6.86
N THR A 4 -4.30 -1.20 6.06
CA THR A 4 -4.74 -0.79 4.72
C THR A 4 -5.68 0.41 4.76
N GLN A 5 -6.63 0.45 5.69
CA GLN A 5 -7.55 1.59 5.83
C GLN A 5 -6.80 2.89 6.14
N ILE A 6 -5.78 2.84 6.99
CA ILE A 6 -4.94 4.01 7.33
C ILE A 6 -4.28 4.59 6.07
N ILE A 7 -3.76 3.74 5.18
CA ILE A 7 -3.15 4.16 3.92
C ILE A 7 -4.19 4.70 2.94
N LEU A 8 -5.36 4.06 2.85
CA LEU A 8 -6.43 4.45 1.93
C LEU A 8 -7.08 5.78 2.31
N ASP A 9 -7.21 6.06 3.61
CA ASP A 9 -7.71 7.34 4.13
C ASP A 9 -6.74 8.49 3.86
N LYS A 10 -5.46 8.17 3.57
CA LYS A 10 -4.38 9.12 3.25
C LYS A 10 -4.25 10.24 4.30
N ASN A 11 -4.59 9.96 5.55
CA ASN A 11 -4.49 10.94 6.64
C ASN A 11 -3.02 11.04 7.10
N PRO A 12 -2.34 12.18 6.85
CA PRO A 12 -0.93 12.37 7.20
C PRO A 12 -0.63 12.13 8.67
N GLU A 13 -1.46 12.67 9.56
CA GLU A 13 -1.24 12.63 11.01
C GLU A 13 -1.27 11.19 11.52
N ILE A 14 -2.24 10.40 11.09
CA ILE A 14 -2.39 9.00 11.50
C ILE A 14 -1.24 8.16 10.94
N ILE A 15 -0.82 8.39 9.69
CA ILE A 15 0.27 7.65 9.07
C ILE A 15 1.60 7.94 9.80
N LEU A 16 1.91 9.20 10.07
CA LEU A 16 3.12 9.59 10.80
C LEU A 16 3.10 9.11 12.24
N GLU A 17 1.97 9.24 12.94
CA GLU A 17 1.80 8.72 14.30
C GLU A 17 2.05 7.22 14.33
N GLU A 18 1.45 6.49 13.38
CA GLU A 18 1.66 5.07 13.25
C GLU A 18 3.13 4.76 13.02
N LEU A 19 3.82 5.43 12.11
CA LEU A 19 5.26 5.26 11.89
C LEU A 19 6.13 5.77 13.06
N GLY A 20 5.52 6.39 14.07
CA GLY A 20 6.19 7.01 15.21
C GLY A 20 7.04 8.22 14.82
N ILE A 21 6.81 8.83 13.66
CA ILE A 21 7.53 10.00 13.15
C ILE A 21 6.90 11.25 13.75
N LYS A 22 7.74 12.16 14.28
CA LYS A 22 7.30 13.39 14.96
C LYS A 22 8.29 14.51 14.65
N ASN A 23 7.85 15.75 14.86
CA ASN A 23 8.66 16.96 14.76
C ASN A 23 9.23 17.25 13.35
N LEU A 24 8.47 16.91 12.31
CA LEU A 24 8.77 17.35 10.95
C LEU A 24 8.27 18.79 10.75
N SER A 25 8.97 19.55 9.91
CA SER A 25 8.40 20.76 9.34
C SER A 25 7.27 20.42 8.35
N PRO A 26 6.37 21.37 8.03
CA PRO A 26 5.28 21.10 7.07
C PRO A 26 5.75 20.65 5.68
N GLU A 27 6.92 21.10 5.24
CA GLU A 27 7.51 20.72 3.96
C GLU A 27 8.03 19.27 3.99
N GLU A 28 8.77 18.91 5.05
CA GLU A 28 9.26 17.54 5.27
C GLU A 28 8.10 16.56 5.48
N GLU A 29 7.06 16.94 6.22
CA GLU A 29 5.87 16.13 6.42
C GLU A 29 5.23 15.76 5.08
N LYS A 30 5.05 16.74 4.19
CA LYS A 30 4.45 16.52 2.87
C LYS A 30 5.31 15.60 2.01
N GLU A 31 6.63 15.81 2.00
CA GLU A 31 7.55 14.97 1.24
C GLU A 31 7.55 13.52 1.74
N VAL A 32 7.71 13.33 3.06
CA VAL A 32 7.70 12.01 3.69
C VAL A 32 6.37 11.29 3.44
N ILE A 33 5.24 11.97 3.59
CA ILE A 33 3.93 11.36 3.35
C ILE A 33 3.76 10.93 1.89
N ASN A 34 4.17 11.75 0.93
CA ASN A 34 4.10 11.37 -0.48
C ASN A 34 4.94 10.12 -0.75
N THR A 35 6.19 10.09 -0.28
CA THR A 35 7.08 8.93 -0.44
C THR A 35 6.52 7.68 0.23
N VAL A 36 5.97 7.82 1.43
CA VAL A 36 5.35 6.71 2.17
C VAL A 36 4.14 6.16 1.42
N LEU A 37 3.24 7.04 0.96
CA LEU A 37 2.05 6.62 0.22
C LEU A 37 2.40 5.95 -1.12
N GLU A 38 3.39 6.49 -1.84
CA GLU A 38 3.91 5.87 -3.07
C GLU A 38 4.46 4.47 -2.81
N HIS A 39 5.23 4.31 -1.73
CA HIS A 39 5.78 3.03 -1.34
C HIS A 39 4.69 2.01 -0.97
N PHE A 40 3.71 2.39 -0.16
CA PHE A 40 2.61 1.49 0.18
C PHE A 40 1.74 1.12 -1.03
N ASN A 41 1.51 2.05 -1.96
CA ASN A 41 0.83 1.73 -3.22
C ASN A 41 1.58 0.65 -4.00
N LYS A 42 2.91 0.74 -4.05
CA LYS A 42 3.75 -0.28 -4.69
C LYS A 42 3.63 -1.62 -3.98
N VAL A 43 3.71 -1.66 -2.65
CA VAL A 43 3.52 -2.90 -1.86
C VAL A 43 2.17 -3.55 -2.13
N ILE A 44 1.09 -2.76 -2.19
CA ILE A 44 -0.25 -3.27 -2.50
C ILE A 44 -0.30 -3.86 -3.91
N ILE A 45 0.21 -3.14 -4.93
CA ILE A 45 0.22 -3.60 -6.32
C ILE A 45 1.06 -4.87 -6.49
N GLU A 46 2.26 -4.92 -5.90
CA GLU A 46 3.13 -6.10 -5.93
C GLU A 46 2.47 -7.30 -5.26
N THR A 47 1.82 -7.09 -4.10
CA THR A 47 1.09 -8.15 -3.40
C THR A 47 -0.04 -8.70 -4.25
N VAL A 48 -0.77 -7.83 -4.97
CA VAL A 48 -1.77 -8.28 -5.94
C VAL A 48 -1.12 -9.13 -7.02
N ILE A 49 -0.12 -8.60 -7.72
CA ILE A 49 0.54 -9.29 -8.86
C ILE A 49 1.09 -10.65 -8.45
N LEU A 50 1.76 -10.76 -7.29
CA LEU A 50 2.35 -12.01 -6.81
C LEU A 50 1.32 -13.10 -6.46
N ASN A 51 0.05 -12.74 -6.33
CA ASN A 51 -1.04 -13.65 -6.01
C ASN A 51 -1.96 -13.95 -7.20
N LEU A 52 -1.65 -13.41 -8.38
CA LEU A 52 -2.34 -13.67 -9.63
C LEU A 52 -1.60 -14.74 -10.44
N ASP A 53 -2.34 -15.50 -11.24
CA ASP A 53 -1.74 -16.33 -12.29
C ASP A 53 -1.28 -15.48 -13.49
N ASP A 54 -0.45 -16.05 -14.38
CA ASP A 54 0.14 -15.31 -15.51
C ASP A 54 -0.92 -14.61 -16.39
N ASN A 55 -2.06 -15.26 -16.64
CA ASN A 55 -3.14 -14.68 -17.44
C ASN A 55 -3.81 -13.50 -16.71
N GLN A 56 -4.06 -13.67 -15.41
CA GLN A 56 -4.60 -12.64 -14.56
C GLN A 56 -3.65 -11.45 -14.42
N VAL A 57 -2.33 -11.67 -14.33
CA VAL A 57 -1.32 -10.62 -14.29
C VAL A 57 -1.35 -9.77 -15.55
N ASP A 58 -1.38 -10.40 -16.73
CA ASP A 58 -1.42 -9.69 -18.01
C ASP A 58 -2.70 -8.84 -18.13
N ARG A 59 -3.83 -9.40 -17.73
CA ARG A 59 -5.11 -8.69 -17.70
C ARG A 59 -5.12 -7.55 -16.68
N PHE A 60 -4.51 -7.74 -15.51
CA PHE A 60 -4.42 -6.73 -14.47
C PHE A 60 -3.55 -5.54 -14.93
N LYS A 61 -2.38 -5.81 -15.53
CA LYS A 61 -1.51 -4.78 -16.10
C LYS A 61 -2.21 -4.01 -17.22
N ALA A 62 -2.87 -4.72 -18.13
CA ALA A 62 -3.64 -4.08 -19.21
C ALA A 62 -4.81 -3.24 -18.68
N ALA A 63 -5.44 -3.65 -17.57
CA ALA A 63 -6.51 -2.89 -16.94
C ALA A 63 -5.98 -1.57 -16.37
N LEU A 64 -4.82 -1.56 -15.70
CA LEU A 64 -4.21 -0.34 -15.13
C LEU A 64 -3.96 0.77 -16.17
N GLU A 65 -3.79 0.42 -17.45
CA GLU A 65 -3.54 1.38 -18.53
C GLU A 65 -4.84 1.97 -19.14
N ARG A 66 -6.02 1.46 -18.77
CA ARG A 66 -7.32 1.85 -19.36
C ARG A 66 -8.07 2.82 -18.45
N ASN A 67 -8.83 3.77 -19.01
CA ASN A 67 -9.61 4.76 -18.25
C ASN A 67 -10.83 4.20 -17.45
N ASN A 68 -11.15 2.91 -17.56
CA ASN A 68 -12.30 2.28 -16.86
C ASN A 68 -11.89 0.97 -16.15
N PHE A 69 -10.80 1.04 -15.40
CA PHE A 69 -10.09 -0.11 -14.85
C PHE A 69 -10.77 -0.77 -13.64
N GLU A 70 -11.65 -0.07 -12.92
CA GLU A 70 -12.17 -0.50 -11.62
C GLU A 70 -12.96 -1.81 -11.67
N GLU A 71 -13.82 -1.98 -12.67
CA GLU A 71 -14.64 -3.20 -12.81
C GLU A 71 -13.78 -4.42 -13.16
N GLU A 72 -12.78 -4.25 -14.04
CA GLU A 72 -11.90 -5.33 -14.47
C GLU A 72 -10.95 -5.75 -13.33
N ILE A 73 -10.38 -4.78 -12.62
CA ILE A 73 -9.55 -5.03 -11.43
C ILE A 73 -10.36 -5.74 -10.33
N THR A 74 -11.60 -5.29 -10.07
CA THR A 74 -12.46 -5.92 -9.06
C THR A 74 -12.75 -7.38 -9.42
N LYS A 75 -13.05 -7.69 -10.68
CA LYS A 75 -13.28 -9.07 -11.13
C LYS A 75 -12.04 -9.95 -10.98
N ILE A 76 -10.87 -9.43 -11.34
CA ILE A 76 -9.60 -10.17 -11.25
C ILE A 76 -9.28 -10.47 -9.77
N THR A 77 -9.33 -9.45 -8.93
CA THR A 77 -8.97 -9.56 -7.51
C THR A 77 -9.97 -10.37 -6.69
N ALA A 78 -11.27 -10.30 -6.99
CA ALA A 78 -12.29 -11.10 -6.33
C ALA A 78 -12.16 -12.62 -6.62
N ALA A 79 -11.49 -12.98 -7.72
CA ALA A 79 -11.24 -14.38 -8.07
C ALA A 79 -10.08 -14.99 -7.26
N VAL A 80 -9.36 -14.21 -6.46
CA VAL A 80 -8.21 -14.66 -5.66
C VAL A 80 -8.63 -14.87 -4.20
N PRO A 81 -8.71 -16.12 -3.72
CA PRO A 81 -9.10 -16.39 -2.34
C PRO A 81 -8.11 -15.78 -1.33
N GLY A 82 -8.66 -15.04 -0.36
CA GLY A 82 -7.87 -14.45 0.73
C GLY A 82 -6.96 -13.30 0.32
N LEU A 83 -7.12 -12.72 -0.88
CA LEU A 83 -6.27 -11.62 -1.34
C LEU A 83 -6.31 -10.40 -0.41
N ALA A 84 -7.49 -10.05 0.10
CA ALA A 84 -7.64 -8.95 1.05
C ALA A 84 -6.78 -9.14 2.31
N ASP A 85 -6.80 -10.34 2.89
CA ASP A 85 -6.01 -10.68 4.08
C ASP A 85 -4.50 -10.63 3.77
N LYS A 86 -4.10 -11.06 2.57
CA LYS A 86 -2.69 -10.99 2.14
C LYS A 86 -2.22 -9.55 1.95
N ILE A 87 -3.05 -8.68 1.38
CA ILE A 87 -2.76 -7.25 1.24
C ILE A 87 -2.64 -6.61 2.62
N GLU A 88 -3.59 -6.88 3.52
CA GLU A 88 -3.53 -6.35 4.88
C GLU A 88 -2.24 -6.77 5.58
N LYS A 89 -1.90 -8.06 5.50
CA LYS A 89 -0.67 -8.59 6.08
C LYS A 89 0.59 -7.94 5.49
N ALA A 90 0.64 -7.74 4.17
CA ALA A 90 1.77 -7.09 3.52
C ALA A 90 1.94 -5.63 3.99
N VAL A 91 0.84 -4.90 4.13
CA VAL A 91 0.84 -3.53 4.65
C VAL A 91 1.26 -3.50 6.13
N GLU A 92 0.76 -4.42 6.97
CA GLU A 92 1.19 -4.55 8.37
C GLU A 92 2.69 -4.84 8.50
N ASP A 93 3.20 -5.80 7.73
CA ASP A 93 4.60 -6.19 7.72
C ASP A 93 5.49 -5.02 7.26
N GLU A 94 5.04 -4.23 6.28
CA GLU A 94 5.74 -3.04 5.80
C GLU A 94 5.76 -1.90 6.84
N PHE A 95 4.64 -1.64 7.53
CA PHE A 95 4.62 -0.71 8.67
C PHE A 95 5.64 -1.13 9.74
N ALA A 96 5.73 -2.41 10.05
CA ALA A 96 6.68 -2.92 11.02
C ALA A 96 8.13 -2.76 10.55
N LEU A 97 8.39 -2.91 9.24
CA LEU A 97 9.71 -2.72 8.64
C LEU A 97 10.16 -1.25 8.72
N LEU A 98 9.31 -0.31 8.31
CA LEU A 98 9.61 1.12 8.36
C LEU A 98 9.85 1.61 9.80
N LYS A 99 9.06 1.12 10.76
CA LYS A 99 9.28 1.37 12.19
C LYS A 99 10.66 0.89 12.66
N LYS A 100 11.07 -0.31 12.25
CA LYS A 100 12.37 -0.89 12.60
C LYS A 100 13.54 -0.14 11.95
N ALA A 101 13.39 0.25 10.68
CA ALA A 101 14.39 1.01 9.96
C ALA A 101 14.71 2.33 10.68
N LYS A 102 13.69 3.01 11.21
CA LYS A 102 13.86 4.20 12.06
C LYS A 102 14.69 3.91 13.32
N GLY A 103 14.47 2.76 13.96
CA GLY A 103 15.17 2.36 15.19
C GLY A 103 16.65 2.01 15.00
N ILE A 104 17.13 1.86 13.76
CA ILE A 104 18.55 1.60 13.44
C ILE A 104 19.31 2.92 13.18
N VAL A 105 18.61 4.02 12.90
CA VAL A 105 19.19 5.35 12.60
C VAL A 105 19.11 6.30 13.80
N SER A 106 18.87 5.77 15.01
CA SER A 106 18.87 6.54 16.28
C SER A 106 20.18 6.37 17.04
#